data_AF-A0A5S3XW46-F1
#
_entry.id   AF-A0A5S3XW46-F1
#
_cell.length_a   1.000
_cell.length_b   1.000
_cell.length_c   1.000
_cell.angle_alpha   90.00
_cell.angle_beta   90.00
_cell.angle_gamma   90.00
#
_symmetry.space_group_name_H-M   'P 1'
#
loop_
_entity.id
_entity.type
_entity.pdbx_description
1 polymer ?
#
loop_
_entity_poly.entity_id
_entity_poly.type
_entity_poly.pdbx_seq_one_letter_code
_entity_poly.pdbx_strand_id
1 'polypeptide(L)'
;MTSLKNTKTLHTLNELSPSAMKKVLSFCEQLNLPKTKEKNILRGALLAEYTIKDAITRLKNKPRQGIKDKEKISTLQQEMCAIAHILPPKIPSEELEKIIEKTLLSLINQEPHAEPTTLIANCMKEMRKSYFASYDGRTAIATARQLTECLLTTKQRSFFQ
;
A
#
# COMPACT_ATOMS: atom_id res chain seq x y z
N MET A 1 -1.00 -3.02 27.77
CA MET A 1 -0.65 -4.39 27.33
C MET A 1 -0.53 -4.42 25.80
N THR A 2 0.63 -4.16 25.19
CA THR A 2 0.78 -4.09 23.71
C THR A 2 2.18 -4.51 23.22
N SER A 3 2.75 -5.62 23.73
CA SER A 3 4.11 -6.04 23.35
C SER A 3 4.21 -7.42 22.65
N LEU A 4 3.10 -8.12 22.41
CA LEU A 4 3.11 -9.51 21.90
C LEU A 4 2.85 -9.70 20.39
N LYS A 5 2.49 -8.65 19.63
CA LYS A 5 2.26 -8.78 18.17
C LYS A 5 3.51 -8.54 17.31
N ASN A 6 4.49 -7.76 17.81
CA ASN A 6 5.69 -7.37 17.07
C ASN A 6 6.65 -8.53 16.76
N THR A 7 6.77 -9.49 17.67
CA THR A 7 7.64 -10.67 17.47
C THR A 7 7.07 -11.58 16.40
N LYS A 8 5.74 -11.71 16.31
CA LYS A 8 5.08 -12.64 15.38
C LYS A 8 5.36 -12.30 13.91
N THR A 9 5.24 -11.03 13.51
CA THR A 9 5.44 -10.63 12.11
C THR A 9 6.88 -10.84 11.63
N LEU A 10 7.87 -10.44 12.44
CA LEU A 10 9.29 -10.65 12.11
C LEU A 10 9.68 -12.13 12.20
N HIS A 11 9.16 -12.86 13.19
CA HIS A 11 9.40 -14.30 13.34
C HIS A 11 8.84 -15.07 12.15
N THR A 12 7.58 -14.83 11.78
CA THR A 12 6.94 -15.45 10.61
C THR A 12 7.70 -15.11 9.34
N LEU A 13 8.16 -13.86 9.15
CA LEU A 13 8.97 -13.52 7.99
C LEU A 13 10.32 -14.24 7.98
N ASN A 14 10.99 -14.36 9.14
CA ASN A 14 12.25 -15.07 9.28
C ASN A 14 12.10 -16.57 8.97
N GLU A 15 11.01 -17.18 9.43
CA GLU A 15 10.68 -18.59 9.17
C GLU A 15 10.37 -18.84 7.69
N LEU A 16 9.61 -17.94 7.06
CA LEU A 16 9.23 -18.09 5.64
C LEU A 16 10.39 -17.76 4.70
N SER A 17 11.15 -16.70 4.99
CA SER A 17 12.30 -16.29 4.17
C SER A 17 13.25 -15.33 4.93
N PRO A 18 14.40 -15.81 5.42
CA PRO A 18 15.42 -14.97 6.03
C PRO A 18 15.94 -13.87 5.08
N SER A 19 15.97 -14.16 3.77
CA SER A 19 16.35 -13.18 2.74
C SER A 19 15.34 -12.03 2.66
N ALA A 20 14.04 -12.35 2.63
CA ALA A 20 12.99 -11.34 2.64
C ALA A 20 13.03 -10.49 3.91
N MET A 21 13.24 -11.11 5.07
CA MET A 21 13.43 -10.39 6.34
C MET A 21 14.59 -9.40 6.27
N LYS A 22 15.75 -9.82 5.78
CA LYS A 22 16.92 -8.96 5.63
C LYS A 22 16.62 -7.75 4.74
N LYS A 23 15.89 -7.93 3.64
CA LYS A 23 15.45 -6.83 2.77
C LYS A 23 14.52 -5.85 3.48
N VAL A 24 13.51 -6.36 4.19
CA VAL A 24 12.57 -5.51 4.95
C VAL A 24 13.29 -4.68 6.00
N LEU A 25 14.22 -5.30 6.74
CA LEU A 25 15.00 -4.61 7.77
C LEU A 25 15.97 -3.58 7.17
N SER A 26 16.57 -3.88 6.02
CA SER A 26 17.42 -2.94 5.27
C SER A 26 16.65 -1.69 4.85
N PHE A 27 15.41 -1.82 4.36
CA PHE A 27 14.58 -0.66 4.04
C PHE A 27 14.19 0.15 5.29
N CYS A 28 13.97 -0.52 6.42
CA CYS A 28 13.72 0.19 7.68
C CYS A 28 14.95 1.02 8.09
N GLU A 29 16.16 0.48 7.96
CA GLU A 29 17.41 1.20 8.24
C GLU A 29 17.61 2.39 7.31
N GLN A 30 17.44 2.20 6.00
CA GLN A 30 17.59 3.27 5.00
C GLN A 30 16.66 4.46 5.25
N LEU A 31 15.48 4.20 5.81
CA LEU A 31 14.49 5.22 6.16
C LEU A 31 14.66 5.77 7.59
N ASN A 32 15.70 5.37 8.31
CA ASN A 32 15.91 5.70 9.73
C ASN A 32 14.69 5.37 10.60
N LEU A 33 14.00 4.26 10.28
CA LEU A 33 12.81 3.83 10.99
C LEU A 33 13.16 2.81 12.09
N PRO A 34 12.67 3.00 13.32
CA PRO A 34 12.86 2.01 14.37
C PRO A 34 12.19 0.69 13.99
N LYS A 35 12.96 -0.39 14.02
CA LYS A 35 12.53 -1.77 13.69
C LYS A 35 11.59 -2.40 14.73
N THR A 36 11.30 -1.67 15.80
CA THR A 36 10.43 -2.11 16.89
C THR A 36 8.96 -1.78 16.67
N LYS A 37 8.60 -1.02 15.62
CA LYS A 37 7.21 -0.67 15.32
C LYS A 37 6.70 -1.46 14.12
N GLU A 38 5.60 -2.18 14.31
CA GLU A 38 4.91 -2.94 13.26
C GLU A 38 4.66 -2.11 11.99
N LYS A 39 4.17 -0.87 12.13
CA LYS A 39 3.95 0.03 10.99
C LYS A 39 5.22 0.29 10.16
N ASN A 40 6.39 0.30 10.79
CA ASN A 40 7.66 0.49 10.10
C ASN A 40 8.09 -0.78 9.36
N ILE A 41 7.89 -1.95 9.98
CA ILE A 41 8.12 -3.25 9.35
C ILE A 41 7.21 -3.40 8.12
N LEU A 42 5.93 -3.08 8.24
CA LEU A 42 4.99 -3.07 7.11
C LEU A 42 5.40 -2.07 6.01
N ARG A 43 5.96 -0.92 6.39
CA ARG A 43 6.49 0.05 5.42
C ARG A 43 7.71 -0.49 4.68
N GLY A 44 8.63 -1.15 5.38
CA GLY A 44 9.76 -1.86 4.78
C GLY A 44 9.30 -3.02 3.88
N ALA A 45 8.26 -3.74 4.28
CA ALA A 45 7.63 -4.82 3.51
C ALA A 45 7.04 -4.33 2.19
N LEU A 46 6.32 -3.21 2.19
CA LEU A 46 5.80 -2.59 0.95
C LEU A 46 6.92 -2.18 -0.02
N LEU A 47 8.04 -1.65 0.50
CA LEU A 47 9.18 -1.27 -0.32
C LEU A 47 9.92 -2.50 -0.87
N ALA A 48 10.06 -3.54 -0.06
CA ALA A 48 10.60 -4.82 -0.50
C ALA A 48 9.72 -5.44 -1.59
N GLU A 49 8.39 -5.45 -1.41
CA GLU A 49 7.43 -5.93 -2.40
C GLU A 49 7.58 -5.17 -3.73
N TYR A 50 7.64 -3.84 -3.68
CA TYR A 50 7.80 -2.99 -4.87
C TYR A 50 9.11 -3.28 -5.62
N THR A 51 10.23 -3.33 -4.90
CA THR A 51 11.54 -3.55 -5.51
C THR A 51 11.69 -4.96 -6.08
N ILE A 52 11.07 -5.96 -5.45
CA ILE A 52 11.00 -7.32 -5.97
C ILE A 52 10.16 -7.38 -7.25
N LYS A 53 8.98 -6.75 -7.27
CA LYS A 53 8.12 -6.66 -8.47
C LYS A 53 8.83 -5.97 -9.64
N ASP A 54 9.53 -4.88 -9.38
CA ASP A 54 10.33 -4.18 -10.38
C ASP A 54 11.48 -5.06 -10.90
N ALA A 55 12.22 -5.74 -10.01
CA ALA A 55 13.28 -6.67 -10.40
C ALA A 55 12.76 -7.82 -11.27
N ILE A 56 11.63 -8.44 -10.90
CA ILE A 56 10.98 -9.48 -11.71
C ILE A 56 10.59 -8.93 -13.08
N THR A 57 10.00 -7.73 -13.13
CA THR A 57 9.59 -7.09 -14.39
C THR A 57 10.78 -6.83 -15.31
N ARG A 58 11.89 -6.30 -14.77
CA ARG A 58 13.13 -6.09 -15.54
C ARG A 58 13.70 -7.40 -16.08
N LEU A 59 13.70 -8.47 -15.28
CA LEU A 59 14.16 -9.79 -15.73
C LEU A 59 13.24 -10.36 -16.82
N LYS A 60 11.92 -10.19 -16.67
CA LYS A 60 10.93 -10.64 -17.65
C LYS A 60 11.05 -9.92 -18.99
N ASN A 61 11.35 -8.64 -18.96
CA ASN A 61 11.46 -7.79 -20.15
C ASN A 61 12.82 -7.93 -20.89
N LYS A 62 13.72 -8.80 -20.42
CA LYS A 62 14.96 -9.08 -21.16
C LYS A 62 14.64 -9.75 -22.51
N PRO A 63 15.33 -9.37 -23.60
CA PRO A 63 15.07 -9.92 -24.94
C PRO A 63 15.36 -11.42 -25.05
N ARG A 64 16.30 -11.95 -24.26
CA ARG A 64 16.54 -13.39 -24.08
C ARG A 64 16.79 -13.67 -22.61
N GLN A 65 15.97 -14.52 -22.00
CA GLN A 65 16.12 -14.93 -20.61
C GLN A 65 16.99 -16.18 -20.50
N GLY A 66 18.07 -16.11 -19.73
CA GLY A 66 18.88 -17.29 -19.40
C GLY A 66 18.23 -18.16 -18.31
N ILE A 67 18.75 -19.38 -18.11
CA ILE A 67 18.33 -20.27 -17.01
C ILE A 67 18.49 -19.58 -15.64
N LYS A 68 19.62 -18.89 -15.43
CA LYS A 68 19.88 -18.10 -14.22
C LYS A 68 18.88 -16.98 -13.98
N ASP A 69 18.29 -16.40 -15.03
CA ASP A 69 17.25 -15.37 -14.87
C ASP A 69 15.94 -15.99 -14.39
N LYS A 70 15.59 -17.19 -14.88
CA LYS A 70 14.40 -17.93 -14.44
C LYS A 70 14.51 -18.38 -12.98
N GLU A 71 15.67 -18.90 -12.59
CA GLU A 71 15.97 -19.25 -11.20
C GLU A 71 15.83 -18.01 -10.29
N LYS A 72 16.41 -16.88 -10.71
CA LYS A 72 16.32 -15.63 -9.96
C LYS A 72 14.87 -15.12 -9.85
N ILE A 73 14.06 -15.23 -10.91
CA ILE A 73 12.63 -14.90 -10.85
C ILE A 73 11.92 -15.80 -9.83
N SER A 74 12.19 -17.10 -9.82
CA SER A 74 11.60 -18.04 -8.87
C SER A 74 11.95 -17.67 -7.42
N THR A 75 13.23 -17.38 -7.14
CA THR A 75 13.65 -16.91 -5.81
C THR A 75 12.96 -15.61 -5.40
N LEU A 76 12.86 -14.64 -6.33
CA LEU A 76 12.16 -13.37 -6.08
C LEU A 76 10.66 -13.58 -5.84
N GLN A 77 10.02 -14.55 -6.50
CA GLN A 77 8.62 -14.91 -6.27
C GLN A 77 8.41 -15.54 -4.89
N GLN A 78 9.33 -16.39 -4.43
CA GLN A 78 9.29 -16.95 -3.08
C GLN A 78 9.43 -15.86 -2.01
N GLU A 79 10.36 -14.91 -2.18
CA GLU A 79 10.50 -13.75 -1.29
C GLU A 79 9.22 -12.90 -1.26
N MET A 80 8.61 -12.67 -2.43
CA MET A 80 7.35 -11.93 -2.54
C MET A 80 6.20 -12.63 -1.80
N CYS A 81 6.13 -13.96 -1.90
CA CYS A 81 5.15 -14.77 -1.17
C CYS A 81 5.34 -14.65 0.35
N ALA A 82 6.59 -14.75 0.84
CA ALA A 82 6.91 -14.54 2.25
C ALA A 82 6.50 -13.14 2.75
N ILE A 83 6.71 -12.10 1.94
CA ILE A 83 6.28 -10.74 2.25
C ILE A 83 4.75 -10.63 2.24
N ALA A 84 4.05 -11.28 1.32
CA ALA A 84 2.59 -11.26 1.27
C ALA A 84 1.94 -11.84 2.54
N HIS A 85 2.57 -12.84 3.17
CA HIS A 85 2.07 -13.42 4.42
C HIS A 85 2.07 -12.47 5.63
N ILE A 86 2.89 -11.42 5.61
CA ILE A 86 2.95 -10.43 6.68
C ILE A 86 2.20 -9.14 6.38
N LEU A 87 1.91 -8.88 5.10
CA LEU A 87 1.11 -7.73 4.70
C LEU A 87 -0.37 -8.01 5.03
N PRO A 88 -1.13 -6.97 5.41
CA PRO A 88 -2.58 -7.08 5.51
C PRO A 88 -3.18 -7.54 4.16
N PRO A 89 -4.33 -8.24 4.19
CA PRO A 89 -5.04 -8.61 2.98
C PRO A 89 -5.34 -7.36 2.15
N LYS A 90 -5.19 -7.49 0.83
CA LYS A 90 -5.44 -6.38 -0.10
C LYS A 90 -6.94 -6.18 -0.26
N ILE A 91 -7.37 -4.93 -0.13
CA ILE A 91 -8.73 -4.49 -0.41
C ILE A 91 -8.94 -4.56 -1.93
N PRO A 92 -9.96 -5.29 -2.41
CA PRO A 92 -10.33 -5.32 -3.83
C PRO A 92 -10.69 -3.93 -4.35
N SER A 93 -10.48 -3.68 -5.64
CA SER A 93 -10.70 -2.36 -6.25
C SER A 93 -12.12 -1.82 -6.04
N GLU A 94 -13.14 -2.67 -6.18
CA GLU A 94 -14.55 -2.27 -5.99
C GLU A 94 -14.86 -1.87 -4.54
N GLU A 95 -14.26 -2.56 -3.57
CA GLU A 95 -14.43 -2.24 -2.15
C GLU A 95 -13.64 -0.99 -1.78
N LEU A 96 -12.45 -0.82 -2.35
CA LEU A 96 -11.62 0.36 -2.18
C LEU A 96 -12.35 1.62 -2.65
N GLU A 97 -13.01 1.57 -3.80
CA GLU A 97 -13.80 2.67 -4.34
C GLU A 97 -14.93 3.09 -3.38
N LYS A 98 -15.72 2.12 -2.88
CA LYS A 98 -16.79 2.37 -1.90
C LYS A 98 -16.28 3.00 -0.60
N ILE A 99 -15.13 2.53 -0.10
CA ILE A 99 -14.50 3.09 1.11
C ILE A 99 -14.08 4.54 0.87
N ILE A 100 -13.45 4.82 -0.27
CA ILE A 100 -13.00 6.17 -0.63
C ILE A 100 -14.20 7.11 -0.79
N GLU A 101 -15.23 6.69 -1.52
CA GLU A 101 -16.46 7.47 -1.72
C GLU A 101 -17.10 7.85 -0.38
N LYS A 102 -17.32 6.86 0.50
CA LYS A 102 -17.88 7.08 1.83
C LYS A 102 -17.03 8.04 2.66
N THR A 103 -15.71 7.93 2.58
CA THR A 103 -14.78 8.80 3.29
C THR A 103 -14.86 10.24 2.75
N LEU A 104 -14.87 10.41 1.43
CA LEU A 104 -15.01 11.73 0.80
C LEU A 104 -16.34 12.39 1.13
N LEU A 105 -17.46 11.67 1.06
CA LEU A 105 -18.77 12.19 1.44
C LEU A 105 -18.79 12.67 2.91
N SER A 106 -18.21 11.90 3.82
CA SER A 106 -18.08 12.31 5.22
C SER A 106 -17.26 13.59 5.38
N LEU A 107 -16.15 13.71 4.66
CA LEU A 107 -15.28 14.91 4.71
C LEU A 107 -15.97 16.14 4.11
N ILE A 108 -16.66 15.98 2.98
CA ILE A 108 -17.43 17.05 2.32
C ILE A 108 -18.54 17.57 3.25
N ASN A 109 -19.17 16.70 4.03
CA ASN A 109 -20.20 17.11 4.98
C ASN A 109 -19.63 17.84 6.20
N GLN A 110 -18.41 17.50 6.62
CA GLN A 110 -17.71 18.17 7.73
C GLN A 110 -17.10 19.51 7.30
N GLU A 111 -16.56 19.57 6.09
CA GLU A 111 -15.84 20.73 5.53
C GLU A 111 -16.40 21.09 4.14
N PRO A 112 -17.63 21.67 4.06
CA PRO A 112 -18.32 21.88 2.78
C PRO A 112 -17.64 22.86 1.82
N HIS A 113 -16.72 23.68 2.33
CA HIS A 113 -15.95 24.65 1.55
C HIS A 113 -14.48 24.23 1.34
N ALA A 114 -14.11 23.01 1.73
CA ALA A 114 -12.75 22.52 1.51
C ALA A 114 -12.45 22.40 0.02
N GLU A 115 -11.25 22.83 -0.36
CA GLU A 115 -10.75 22.65 -1.72
C GLU A 115 -10.63 21.16 -2.07
N PRO A 116 -10.78 20.77 -3.36
CA PRO A 116 -10.63 19.39 -3.80
C PRO A 116 -9.31 18.74 -3.36
N THR A 117 -8.22 19.49 -3.42
CA THR A 117 -6.88 19.08 -2.98
C THR A 117 -6.84 18.72 -1.49
N THR A 118 -7.48 19.53 -0.64
CA THR A 118 -7.62 19.31 0.80
C THR A 118 -8.47 18.09 1.11
N LEU A 119 -9.61 17.93 0.42
CA LEU A 119 -10.48 16.76 0.56
C LEU A 119 -9.73 15.46 0.22
N ILE A 120 -9.00 15.44 -0.90
CA ILE A 120 -8.18 14.28 -1.30
C ILE A 120 -7.09 14.02 -0.25
N ALA A 121 -6.39 15.05 0.21
CA ALA A 121 -5.33 14.88 1.21
C ALA A 121 -5.87 14.31 2.52
N ASN A 122 -7.02 14.80 2.99
CA ASN A 122 -7.70 14.32 4.19
C ASN A 122 -8.24 12.90 4.00
N CYS A 123 -8.82 12.58 2.84
CA CYS A 123 -9.24 11.23 2.50
C CYS A 123 -8.06 10.26 2.55
N MET A 124 -6.95 10.59 1.89
CA MET A 124 -5.74 9.75 1.93
C MET A 124 -5.10 9.65 3.31
N LYS A 125 -5.30 10.66 4.17
CA LYS A 125 -4.87 10.61 5.58
C LYS A 125 -5.71 9.60 6.36
N GLU A 126 -7.03 9.61 6.22
CA GLU A 126 -7.92 8.64 6.87
C GLU A 126 -7.69 7.22 6.33
N MET A 127 -7.53 7.06 5.01
CA MET A 127 -7.18 5.78 4.40
C MET A 127 -5.88 5.19 4.98
N ARG A 128 -4.84 6.01 5.17
CA ARG A 128 -3.58 5.58 5.77
C ARG A 128 -3.70 5.23 7.24
N LYS A 129 -4.63 5.84 7.99
CA LYS A 129 -4.85 5.52 9.40
C LYS A 129 -5.51 4.16 9.56
N SER A 130 -6.54 3.90 8.75
CA SER A 130 -7.45 2.75 8.92
C SER A 130 -7.03 1.52 8.11
N TYR A 131 -6.41 1.71 6.95
CA TYR A 131 -6.15 0.64 5.98
C TYR A 131 -4.68 0.57 5.53
N PHE A 132 -3.76 0.96 6.41
CA PHE A 132 -2.33 0.98 6.11
C PHE A 132 -1.87 -0.34 5.47
N ALA A 133 -1.11 -0.26 4.37
CA ALA A 133 -0.60 -1.39 3.59
C ALA A 133 -1.64 -2.32 2.93
N SER A 134 -2.93 -2.04 3.08
CA SER A 134 -4.02 -2.89 2.58
C SER A 134 -4.51 -2.50 1.18
N TYR A 135 -4.01 -1.42 0.59
CA TYR A 135 -4.43 -0.96 -0.74
C TYR A 135 -3.23 -0.42 -1.54
N ASP A 136 -3.39 -0.32 -2.87
CA ASP A 136 -2.41 0.39 -3.70
C ASP A 136 -2.64 1.91 -3.62
N GLY A 137 -1.62 2.62 -3.14
CA GLY A 137 -1.70 4.05 -2.92
C GLY A 137 -1.90 4.86 -4.20
N ARG A 138 -1.39 4.39 -5.35
CA ARG A 138 -1.57 5.07 -6.63
C ARG A 138 -3.01 4.95 -7.11
N THR A 139 -3.56 3.74 -7.13
CA THR A 139 -4.98 3.52 -7.45
C THR A 139 -5.88 4.32 -6.52
N ALA A 140 -5.66 4.27 -5.20
CA ALA A 140 -6.49 5.00 -4.25
C ALA A 140 -6.48 6.53 -4.48
N ILE A 141 -5.33 7.13 -4.80
CA ILE A 141 -5.25 8.56 -5.13
C ILE A 141 -6.00 8.87 -6.43
N ALA A 142 -5.86 8.03 -7.45
CA ALA A 142 -6.55 8.21 -8.73
C ALA A 142 -8.08 8.13 -8.54
N THR A 143 -8.56 7.12 -7.82
CA THR A 143 -9.98 6.95 -7.49
C THR A 143 -10.50 8.12 -6.65
N ALA A 144 -9.75 8.57 -5.64
CA ALA A 144 -10.13 9.72 -4.83
C ALA A 144 -10.25 11.01 -5.66
N ARG A 145 -9.36 11.24 -6.63
CA ARG A 145 -9.45 12.38 -7.56
C ARG A 145 -10.72 12.31 -8.41
N GLN A 146 -10.95 11.18 -9.07
CA GLN A 146 -12.12 10.97 -9.93
C GLN A 146 -13.44 11.16 -9.17
N LEU A 147 -13.55 10.57 -7.97
CA LEU A 147 -14.74 10.71 -7.14
C LEU A 147 -14.92 12.13 -6.62
N THR A 148 -13.85 12.82 -6.23
CA THR A 148 -13.93 14.21 -5.77
C THR A 148 -14.47 15.12 -6.90
N GLU A 149 -13.96 14.96 -8.12
CA GLU A 149 -14.45 15.69 -9.29
C GLU A 149 -15.93 15.42 -9.55
N CYS A 150 -16.35 14.15 -9.50
CA CYS A 150 -17.75 13.75 -9.70
C CYS A 150 -18.70 14.31 -8.62
N LEU A 151 -18.32 14.21 -7.34
CA LEU A 151 -19.14 14.65 -6.21
C LEU A 151 -19.31 16.18 -6.18
N LEU A 152 -18.25 16.92 -6.50
CA LEU A 152 -18.31 18.39 -6.50
C LEU A 152 -19.05 18.96 -7.73
N THR A 153 -18.90 18.34 -8.90
CA THR A 153 -19.68 18.72 -10.09
C THR A 153 -21.18 18.43 -9.92
N THR A 154 -21.54 17.34 -9.23
CA THR A 154 -22.93 17.01 -8.91
C THR A 154 -23.54 18.06 -7.97
N LYS A 155 -22.81 18.51 -6.93
CA LYS A 155 -23.26 19.61 -6.06
C LYS A 155 -23.52 20.90 -6.84
N GLN A 156 -22.66 21.28 -7.78
CA GLN A 156 -22.86 22.50 -8.58
C GLN A 156 -24.12 22.44 -9.45
N ARG A 157 -24.47 21.26 -9.98
CA ARG A 157 -25.70 21.09 -10.77
C ARG A 157 -26.99 21.20 -9.94
N SER A 158 -26.96 20.82 -8.66
CA SER A 158 -28.11 20.95 -7.77
C SER A 158 -28.46 22.40 -7.39
N PHE A 159 -27.55 23.35 -7.58
CA PHE A 159 -27.78 24.79 -7.33
C PHE A 159 -28.41 25.53 -8.52
N PHE A 160 -28.60 24.87 -9.67
CA PHE A 160 -29.21 25.46 -10.88
C PHE A 160 -30.61 24.87 -11.19
N GLN A 161 -31.25 24.22 -10.21
CA GLN A 161 -32.66 23.83 -10.25
C GLN A 161 -33.42 24.61 -9.17
#